data_AF-A0A2W4TH04-F1
#
_entry.id   AF-A0A2W4TH04-F1
#
_cell.length_a   1.000
_cell.length_b   1.000
_cell.length_c   1.000
_cell.angle_alpha   90.00
_cell.angle_beta   90.00
_cell.angle_gamma   90.00
#
_symmetry.space_group_name_H-M   'P 1'
#
loop_
_entity.id
_entity.type
_entity.pdbx_description
1 polymer ?
#
loop_
_entity_poly.entity_id
_entity_poly.type
_entity_poly.pdbx_seq_one_letter_code
_entity_poly.pdbx_strand_id
1 'polypeptide(L)'
;MLSIKPGVTLNRLSPQIVLAVMIANEVYKKHGADLVITSGDDGKHLPHSLHYQGHAVDLRIWTIAPRALPNVVKELRDALGANYDVVLEPDHIHIEYDPD
;
A
#
# COMPACT_ATOMS: atom_id res chain seq x y z
N MET A 1 8.55 -6.02 10.23
CA MET A 1 8.39 -7.26 9.46
C MET A 1 7.26 -7.07 8.46
N LEU A 2 7.46 -7.47 7.20
CA LEU A 2 6.41 -7.49 6.19
C LEU A 2 5.55 -8.73 6.39
N SER A 3 4.22 -8.56 6.35
CA SER A 3 3.27 -9.67 6.48
C SER A 3 2.02 -9.43 5.63
N ILE A 4 1.26 -10.51 5.43
CA ILE A 4 0.02 -10.51 4.65
C ILE A 4 -1.10 -10.93 5.60
N LYS A 5 -2.18 -10.14 5.66
CA LYS A 5 -3.36 -10.48 6.45
C LYS A 5 -3.95 -11.82 5.95
N PRO A 6 -4.38 -12.74 6.83
CA PRO A 6 -5.00 -13.99 6.41
C PRO A 6 -6.18 -13.76 5.45
N GLY A 7 -6.21 -14.51 4.34
CA GLY A 7 -7.26 -14.45 3.33
C GLY A 7 -7.02 -13.46 2.18
N VAL A 8 -6.00 -12.60 2.27
CA VAL A 8 -5.58 -11.72 1.18
C VAL A 8 -4.91 -12.53 0.07
N THR A 9 -5.22 -12.21 -1.19
CA THR A 9 -4.56 -12.79 -2.36
C THR A 9 -3.65 -11.78 -3.03
N LEU A 10 -2.53 -12.28 -3.58
CA LEU A 10 -1.51 -11.50 -4.29
C LEU A 10 -1.19 -12.12 -5.65
N ASN A 11 -2.16 -12.81 -6.26
CA ASN A 11 -1.92 -13.70 -7.41
C ASN A 11 -1.59 -12.94 -8.70
N ARG A 12 -2.08 -11.70 -8.80
CA ARG A 12 -1.98 -10.87 -10.01
C ARG A 12 -1.13 -9.63 -9.82
N LEU A 13 -0.42 -9.48 -8.70
CA LEU A 13 0.35 -8.28 -8.43
C LEU A 13 1.33 -7.97 -9.56
N SER A 14 1.23 -6.75 -10.08
CA SER A 14 2.17 -6.23 -11.05
C SER A 14 3.56 -6.03 -10.41
N PRO A 15 4.64 -6.11 -11.20
CA PRO A 15 5.99 -5.83 -10.71
C PRO A 15 6.13 -4.45 -10.05
N GLN A 16 5.39 -3.46 -10.55
CA GLN A 16 5.33 -2.10 -10.02
C GLN A 16 4.82 -2.09 -8.58
N ILE A 17 3.72 -2.79 -8.30
CA ILE A 17 3.19 -2.88 -6.93
C ILE A 17 4.11 -3.69 -6.03
N VAL A 18 4.79 -4.73 -6.54
CA VAL A 18 5.81 -5.45 -5.75
C VAL A 18 6.93 -4.49 -5.32
N LEU A 19 7.42 -3.65 -6.24
CA LEU A 19 8.42 -2.63 -5.91
C LEU A 19 7.87 -1.59 -4.92
N ALA A 20 6.62 -1.15 -5.10
CA ALA A 20 5.96 -0.21 -4.19
C ALA A 20 5.86 -0.76 -2.77
N VAL A 21 5.51 -2.05 -2.62
CA VAL A 21 5.48 -2.74 -1.32
C VAL A 21 6.87 -2.80 -0.67
N MET A 22 7.93 -3.05 -1.46
CA MET A 22 9.31 -3.05 -0.93
C MET A 22 9.71 -1.67 -0.41
N ILE A 23 9.41 -0.61 -1.17
CA ILE A 23 9.66 0.78 -0.78
C ILE A 23 8.85 1.12 0.47
N ALA A 24 7.56 0.80 0.48
CA ALA A 24 6.68 1.05 1.61
C ALA A 24 7.16 0.34 2.88
N ASN A 25 7.69 -0.88 2.76
CA ASN A 25 8.23 -1.61 3.91
C ASN A 25 9.44 -0.89 4.53
N GLU A 26 10.32 -0.27 3.73
CA GLU A 26 11.43 0.53 4.26
C GLU A 26 10.95 1.82 4.92
N VAL A 27 9.94 2.49 4.35
CA VAL A 27 9.32 3.65 4.99
C VAL A 27 8.69 3.25 6.32
N TYR A 28 7.88 2.20 6.37
CA TYR A 28 7.27 1.72 7.62
C TYR A 28 8.32 1.40 8.69
N LYS A 29 9.39 0.69 8.33
CA LYS A 29 10.51 0.38 9.25
C LYS A 29 11.15 1.64 9.84
N LYS A 30 11.38 2.67 9.03
CA LYS A 30 11.96 3.94 9.48
C LYS A 30 11.10 4.62 10.56
N HIS A 31 9.78 4.42 10.49
CA HIS A 31 8.82 4.91 11.48
C HIS A 31 8.50 3.89 12.59
N GLY A 32 9.29 2.81 12.70
CA GLY A 32 9.14 1.80 13.75
C GLY A 32 7.89 0.93 13.62
N ALA A 33 7.30 0.84 12.42
CA ALA A 33 6.07 0.10 12.14
C ALA A 33 6.33 -1.14 11.30
N ASP A 34 5.51 -2.17 11.51
CA ASP A 34 5.45 -3.35 10.66
C ASP A 34 4.49 -3.11 9.49
N LEU A 35 4.90 -3.49 8.28
CA LEU A 35 4.04 -3.43 7.10
C LEU A 35 3.13 -4.67 7.04
N VAL A 36 1.83 -4.43 6.93
CA VAL A 36 0.83 -5.49 6.74
C VAL A 36 -0.01 -5.17 5.51
N ILE A 37 0.01 -6.05 4.52
CA ILE A 37 -0.88 -5.96 3.36
C ILE A 37 -2.26 -6.45 3.77
N THR A 38 -3.26 -5.59 3.62
CA THR A 38 -4.66 -5.86 4.01
C THR A 38 -5.58 -6.16 2.85
N SER A 39 -5.18 -5.83 1.62
CA SER A 39 -5.83 -6.25 0.37
C SER A 39 -4.85 -6.17 -0.80
N GLY A 40 -4.98 -7.11 -1.75
CA GLY A 40 -4.22 -7.17 -3.00
C GLY A 40 -5.17 -7.28 -4.19
N ASP A 41 -5.28 -8.46 -4.80
CA ASP A 41 -6.23 -8.71 -5.91
C ASP A 41 -7.52 -9.44 -5.48
N ASP A 42 -7.78 -9.45 -4.17
CA ASP A 42 -8.96 -10.02 -3.51
C ASP A 42 -10.09 -8.99 -3.34
N GLY A 43 -11.10 -9.34 -2.53
CA GLY A 43 -12.08 -8.38 -2.04
C GLY A 43 -13.08 -7.83 -3.06
N LYS A 44 -13.86 -6.84 -2.61
CA LYS A 44 -14.78 -6.06 -3.45
C LYS A 44 -14.35 -4.60 -3.41
N HIS A 45 -13.95 -4.09 -4.55
CA HIS A 45 -13.56 -2.71 -4.80
C HIS A 45 -14.55 -2.01 -5.73
N LEU A 46 -14.38 -0.69 -5.91
CA LEU A 46 -15.18 0.10 -6.85
C LEU A 46 -15.09 -0.48 -8.28
N PRO A 47 -16.13 -0.26 -9.13
CA PRO A 47 -16.02 -0.59 -10.54
C PRO A 47 -14.76 0.03 -11.15
N HIS A 48 -14.04 -0.76 -11.96
CA HIS A 48 -12.77 -0.37 -12.60
C HIS A 48 -11.55 -0.17 -11.68
N SER A 49 -11.66 -0.51 -10.39
CA SER A 49 -10.51 -0.45 -9.48
C SER A 49 -9.31 -1.27 -10.00
N LEU A 50 -8.11 -0.70 -9.82
CA LEU A 50 -6.84 -1.30 -10.22
C LEU A 50 -6.44 -2.53 -9.38
N HIS A 51 -7.08 -2.75 -8.22
CA HIS A 51 -6.96 -4.01 -7.46
C HIS A 51 -7.28 -5.23 -8.33
N TYR A 52 -8.35 -5.16 -9.13
CA TYR A 52 -8.75 -6.28 -9.99
C TYR A 52 -7.75 -6.61 -11.09
N GLN A 53 -6.84 -5.68 -11.39
CA GLN A 53 -5.77 -5.81 -12.38
C GLN A 53 -4.41 -6.06 -11.72
N GLY A 54 -4.33 -6.11 -10.38
CA GLY A 54 -3.08 -6.25 -9.63
C GLY A 54 -2.19 -5.01 -9.65
N HIS A 55 -2.77 -3.85 -9.95
CA HIS A 55 -2.12 -2.55 -9.98
C HIS A 55 -2.42 -1.71 -8.72
N ALA A 56 -2.94 -2.33 -7.66
CA ALA A 56 -3.13 -1.67 -6.37
C ALA A 56 -2.88 -2.59 -5.17
N VAL A 57 -2.65 -1.99 -4.00
CA VAL A 57 -2.48 -2.67 -2.71
C VAL A 57 -2.95 -1.79 -1.56
N ASP A 58 -3.56 -2.40 -0.55
CA ASP A 58 -3.94 -1.71 0.68
C ASP A 58 -3.01 -2.12 1.82
N LEU A 59 -2.55 -1.11 2.58
CA LEU A 59 -1.60 -1.26 3.67
C LEU A 59 -2.22 -0.84 5.00
N ARG A 60 -2.00 -1.62 6.04
CA ARG A 60 -2.48 -1.31 7.40
C ARG A 60 -1.88 -0.02 7.93
N ILE A 61 -2.70 0.77 8.63
CA ILE A 61 -2.24 1.96 9.39
C ILE A 61 -2.14 1.75 10.89
N TRP A 62 -2.76 0.70 11.45
CA TRP A 62 -2.84 0.49 12.91
C TRP A 62 -1.49 0.15 13.57
N THR A 63 -0.47 -0.20 12.77
CA THR A 63 0.91 -0.40 13.25
C THR A 63 1.70 0.90 13.33
N ILE A 64 1.16 2.01 12.79
CA ILE A 64 1.80 3.32 12.77
C ILE A 64 1.23 4.17 13.91
N ALA A 65 2.11 4.88 14.63
CA ALA A 65 1.66 5.85 15.62
C ALA A 65 0.85 6.97 14.93
N PRO A 66 -0.33 7.39 15.46
CA PRO A 66 -1.18 8.38 14.79
C PRO A 66 -0.48 9.71 14.42
N ARG A 67 0.50 10.14 15.23
CA ARG A 67 1.29 11.35 14.97
C ARG A 67 2.30 11.18 13.83
N ALA A 68 2.72 9.95 13.54
CA ALA A 68 3.67 9.64 12.47
C ALA A 68 2.99 9.39 11.12
N LEU A 69 1.70 9.03 11.11
CA LEU A 69 0.94 8.66 9.91
C LEU A 69 1.01 9.72 8.78
N PRO A 70 0.86 11.04 9.03
CA PRO A 70 1.02 12.04 7.97
C PRO A 70 2.42 12.04 7.34
N ASN A 71 3.46 11.81 8.14
CA ASN A 71 4.84 11.75 7.65
C ASN A 71 5.11 10.47 6.85
N VAL A 72 4.54 9.33 7.27
CA VAL A 72 4.61 8.08 6.50
C VAL A 72 3.98 8.26 5.12
N VAL A 73 2.75 8.81 5.05
CA VAL A 73 2.06 9.03 3.77
C VAL A 73 2.83 9.98 2.87
N LYS A 74 3.38 11.07 3.43
CA LYS A 74 4.23 11.99 2.67
C LYS A 74 5.47 11.30 2.12
N GLU A 75 6.18 10.53 2.96
CA GLU A 75 7.41 9.84 2.55
C GLU A 75 7.15 8.74 1.52
N LEU A 76 6.01 8.04 1.59
CA LEU A 76 5.57 7.10 0.55
C LEU A 76 5.39 7.81 -0.79
N ARG A 77 4.67 8.95 -0.82
CA ARG A 77 4.47 9.75 -2.04
C ARG A 77 5.81 10.20 -2.63
N ASP A 78 6.69 10.74 -1.81
CA ASP A 78 8.01 11.22 -2.23
C ASP A 78 8.86 10.06 -2.79
N ALA A 79 8.81 8.87 -2.18
CA ALA A 79 9.64 7.72 -2.56
C ALA A 79 9.13 6.97 -3.79
N LEU A 80 7.81 6.88 -3.98
CA LEU A 80 7.21 6.17 -5.12
C LEU A 80 7.18 7.04 -6.39
N GLY A 81 7.06 8.36 -6.21
CA GLY A 81 7.03 9.31 -7.32
C GLY A 81 5.68 9.37 -8.04
N ALA A 82 5.66 10.10 -9.15
CA ALA A 82 4.42 10.58 -9.78
C ALA A 82 3.57 9.50 -10.48
N ASN A 83 4.12 8.31 -10.74
CA ASN A 83 3.35 7.23 -11.40
C ASN A 83 2.52 6.41 -10.40
N TYR A 84 2.52 6.79 -9.13
CA TYR A 84 1.78 6.10 -8.08
C TYR A 84 0.87 7.08 -7.36
N ASP A 85 -0.37 6.67 -7.17
CA ASP A 85 -1.28 7.31 -6.25
C ASP A 85 -1.15 6.68 -4.87
N VAL A 86 -0.99 7.54 -3.86
CA VAL A 86 -0.94 7.14 -2.45
C VAL A 86 -2.03 7.90 -1.71
N VAL A 87 -3.10 7.20 -1.35
CA VAL A 87 -4.28 7.77 -0.70
C VAL A 87 -4.37 7.22 0.73
N LEU A 88 -4.55 8.12 1.70
CA LEU A 88 -4.85 7.72 3.06
C LEU A 88 -6.37 7.57 3.20
N GLU A 89 -6.82 6.34 3.29
CA GLU A 89 -8.21 5.98 3.57
C GLU A 89 -8.45 5.88 5.09
N PRO A 90 -9.71 5.80 5.56
CA PRO A 90 -10.03 5.78 6.99
C PRO A 90 -9.37 4.65 7.78
N ASP A 91 -9.13 3.48 7.17
CA ASP A 91 -8.62 2.28 7.83
C ASP A 91 -7.37 1.66 7.18
N HIS A 92 -6.88 2.21 6.07
CA HIS A 92 -5.68 1.75 5.36
C HIS A 92 -5.02 2.88 4.55
N ILE A 93 -3.80 2.65 4.08
CA ILE A 93 -3.19 3.44 2.99
C ILE A 93 -3.37 2.63 1.71
N HIS A 94 -4.03 3.23 0.73
CA HIS A 94 -4.17 2.69 -0.61
C HIS A 94 -2.99 3.17 -1.47
N ILE A 95 -2.36 2.24 -2.20
CA ILE A 95 -1.32 2.54 -3.19
C ILE A 95 -1.71 1.88 -4.51
N GLU A 96 -1.78 2.65 -5.58
CA GLU A 96 -1.96 2.13 -6.94
C GLU A 96 -0.94 2.69 -7.92
N TYR A 97 -0.64 1.91 -8.95
CA TYR A 97 0.24 2.29 -10.06
C TYR A 97 -0.63 2.68 -11.25
N ASP A 98 -0.72 3.97 -11.50
CA ASP A 98 -1.50 4.56 -12.59
C ASP A 98 -0.65 5.67 -13.24
N PRO A 99 0.26 5.33 -14.16
CA PRO A 99 1.03 6.32 -14.89
C PRO A 99 0.13 7.06 -15.88
N ASP A 100 0.24 8.38 -15.93
CA ASP A 100 -0.43 9.25 -16.93
C ASP A 100 -0.29 8.73 -18.38
#